data_AF-K2EKB7-F1
#
_entry.id   AF-K2EKB7-F1
#
_cell.length_a   1.000
_cell.length_b   1.000
_cell.length_c   1.000
_cell.angle_alpha   90.00
_cell.angle_beta   90.00
_cell.angle_gamma   90.00
#
_symmetry.space_group_name_H-M   'P 1'
#
loop_
_entity.id
_entity.type
_entity.pdbx_description
1 polymer ?
#
loop_
_entity_poly.entity_id
_entity_poly.type
_entity_poly.pdbx_seq_one_letter_code
_entity_poly.pdbx_strand_id
1 'polypeptide(L)'
;MGNVDTGYPLHPATGSMRKEQARASNFFIHKGLFMNTSFNLKASLIVAALLSFSAAQAATLTKAEYKSEKTRISADYKADKTACASFSGNAKDICVQEAKGKEKVALAELEYGYTGKAADQTKVLEAQAKSAYAVAKEKCDDLAGNPKDVCAKEAKALEVKALADAKLGKKIGEAKKDAALDKSDANYKVAIEKCDALAGEAKNSCVAVARAQFGKS
;
A
#
# COMPACT_ATOMS: atom_id res chain seq x y z
N MET A 1 7.27 -41.99 -57.63
CA MET A 1 7.34 -40.62 -57.08
C MET A 1 7.45 -40.77 -55.57
N GLY A 2 8.58 -40.78 -54.88
CA GLY A 2 9.96 -40.37 -55.14
C GLY A 2 10.48 -39.91 -53.78
N ASN A 3 11.00 -40.86 -52.99
CA ASN A 3 11.57 -40.68 -51.64
C ASN A 3 12.66 -39.61 -51.65
N VAL A 4 12.74 -38.81 -50.58
CA VAL A 4 13.94 -38.05 -50.24
C VAL A 4 14.39 -38.49 -48.86
N ASP A 5 15.55 -39.11 -48.85
CA ASP A 5 16.24 -39.65 -47.69
C ASP A 5 17.69 -39.15 -47.74
N THR A 6 18.30 -39.05 -46.56
CA THR A 6 19.73 -38.93 -46.23
C THR A 6 20.43 -37.56 -46.23
N GLY A 7 21.02 -37.25 -45.05
CA GLY A 7 22.05 -36.21 -44.91
C GLY A 7 22.34 -35.72 -43.47
N TYR A 8 22.56 -36.59 -42.49
CA TYR A 8 23.27 -36.23 -41.23
C TYR A 8 24.79 -36.15 -41.49
N PRO A 9 25.57 -35.42 -40.65
CA PRO A 9 26.28 -36.14 -39.59
C PRO A 9 26.42 -35.39 -38.23
N LEU A 10 26.29 -36.19 -37.16
CA LEU A 10 27.21 -36.34 -36.00
C LEU A 10 27.38 -35.22 -34.94
N HIS A 11 26.80 -35.53 -33.78
CA HIS A 11 27.17 -35.26 -32.36
C HIS A 11 28.70 -35.27 -32.05
N PRO A 12 29.21 -34.73 -30.90
CA PRO A 12 28.69 -35.02 -29.56
C PRO A 12 28.73 -33.95 -28.47
N ALA A 13 28.01 -34.29 -27.40
CA ALA A 13 27.92 -33.63 -26.12
C ALA A 13 29.14 -33.89 -25.22
N THR A 14 29.56 -32.87 -24.48
CA THR A 14 30.23 -32.89 -23.16
C THR A 14 29.86 -31.56 -22.49
N GLY A 15 29.58 -31.36 -21.20
CA GLY A 15 29.77 -32.14 -20.00
C GLY A 15 30.20 -31.18 -18.87
N SER A 16 29.37 -31.05 -17.83
CA SER A 16 29.75 -30.85 -16.40
C SER A 16 30.27 -29.50 -15.84
N MET A 17 29.41 -28.88 -15.01
CA MET A 17 29.56 -28.54 -13.57
C MET A 17 30.83 -27.89 -12.96
N ARG A 18 30.57 -26.79 -12.23
CA ARG A 18 31.04 -26.38 -10.88
C ARG A 18 32.46 -26.74 -10.40
N LYS A 19 33.22 -25.70 -10.01
CA LYS A 19 34.16 -25.55 -8.85
C LYS A 19 35.05 -24.32 -9.15
N GLU A 20 35.59 -23.51 -8.25
CA GLU A 20 35.58 -23.29 -6.80
C GLU A 20 36.34 -21.95 -6.60
N GLN A 21 36.19 -21.32 -5.43
CA GLN A 21 36.90 -20.13 -4.98
C GLN A 21 38.44 -20.30 -4.97
N ALA A 22 39.21 -19.21 -5.18
CA ALA A 22 40.35 -18.84 -4.32
C ALA A 22 41.06 -17.52 -4.71
N ARG A 23 41.02 -16.57 -3.75
CA ARG A 23 42.12 -15.73 -3.21
C ARG A 23 42.80 -14.56 -3.98
N ALA A 24 42.93 -13.49 -3.18
CA ALA A 24 44.00 -12.48 -3.03
C ALA A 24 43.97 -11.27 -4.00
N SER A 25 43.65 -10.05 -3.58
CA SER A 25 44.35 -9.13 -2.64
C SER A 25 45.66 -8.54 -3.20
N ASN A 26 45.59 -7.32 -3.76
CA ASN A 26 46.48 -6.17 -3.50
C ASN A 26 46.06 -4.99 -4.40
N PHE A 27 45.63 -3.84 -3.87
CA PHE A 27 46.39 -2.77 -3.21
C PHE A 27 46.91 -1.73 -4.21
N PHE A 28 46.32 -0.53 -4.22
CA PHE A 28 46.93 0.82 -4.36
C PHE A 28 45.79 1.86 -4.41
N ILE A 29 45.29 2.32 -3.26
CA ILE A 29 45.68 3.54 -2.52
C ILE A 29 45.40 4.83 -3.31
N HIS A 30 44.24 5.45 -3.03
CA HIS A 30 44.06 6.90 -3.13
C HIS A 30 44.22 7.49 -1.72
N LYS A 31 45.24 8.34 -1.54
CA LYS A 31 45.37 9.34 -0.46
C LYS A 31 44.03 10.08 -0.32
N GLY A 32 43.45 10.35 0.84
CA GLY A 32 44.06 10.77 2.10
C GLY A 32 43.64 12.23 2.36
N LEU A 33 42.48 12.43 3.00
CA LEU A 33 42.16 13.65 3.75
C LEU A 33 41.74 13.20 5.15
N PHE A 34 42.71 13.29 6.07
CA PHE A 34 42.58 13.02 7.50
C PHE A 34 42.49 14.38 8.21
N MET A 35 41.40 14.62 8.95
CA MET A 35 41.36 15.66 10.00
C MET A 35 40.30 15.21 11.03
N ASN A 36 40.68 14.32 11.94
CA ASN A 36 41.11 14.59 13.31
C ASN A 36 39.94 14.80 14.29
N THR A 37 39.37 13.67 14.76
CA THR A 37 38.40 13.65 15.87
C THR A 37 39.12 13.11 17.10
N SER A 38 39.52 14.01 18.00
CA SER A 38 40.16 13.64 19.26
C SER A 38 39.13 13.08 20.24
N PHE A 39 39.23 11.78 20.52
CA PHE A 39 38.57 11.12 21.65
C PHE A 39 39.22 11.56 22.95
N ASN A 40 38.45 12.19 23.85
CA ASN A 40 38.76 12.26 25.27
C ASN A 40 37.80 11.34 26.02
N LEU A 41 38.34 10.21 26.49
CA LEU A 41 37.70 9.31 27.45
C LEU A 41 37.76 9.96 28.85
N LYS A 42 36.60 10.32 29.41
CA LYS A 42 36.36 10.28 30.86
C LYS A 42 35.00 9.67 31.15
N ALA A 43 34.99 8.94 32.25
CA ALA A 43 34.11 7.84 32.56
C ALA A 43 32.67 8.23 32.98
N SER A 44 31.76 7.30 32.66
CA SER A 44 30.64 6.80 33.48
C SER A 44 29.55 7.77 33.96
N LEU A 45 28.35 7.59 33.41
CA LEU A 45 27.14 7.36 34.21
C LEU A 45 26.06 6.65 33.36
N ILE A 46 25.62 5.51 33.87
CA ILE A 46 24.54 4.69 33.33
C ILE A 46 23.22 5.46 33.41
N VAL A 47 22.51 5.60 32.30
CA VAL A 47 21.05 5.82 32.29
C VAL A 47 20.43 4.77 31.38
N ALA A 48 20.12 3.62 31.98
CA ALA A 48 19.11 2.73 31.44
C ALA A 48 17.74 3.40 31.65
N ALA A 49 17.28 4.15 30.65
CA ALA A 49 15.90 4.63 30.59
C ALA A 49 15.19 3.91 29.45
N LEU A 50 14.21 3.10 29.87
CA LEU A 50 13.20 2.44 29.05
C LEU A 50 12.67 3.37 27.95
N LEU A 51 12.94 3.04 26.70
CA LEU A 51 12.06 3.50 25.62
C LEU A 51 10.89 2.52 25.54
N SER A 52 9.93 2.81 26.40
CA SER A 52 8.53 2.44 26.28
C SER A 52 8.15 2.40 24.80
N PHE A 53 7.71 1.22 24.34
CA PHE A 53 7.04 1.07 23.06
C PHE A 53 5.83 1.99 23.12
N SER A 54 5.97 3.19 22.57
CA SER A 54 4.87 4.12 22.46
C SER A 54 3.94 3.46 21.45
N ALA A 55 2.88 2.81 21.94
CA ALA A 55 1.74 2.50 21.11
C ALA A 55 1.32 3.84 20.50
N ALA A 56 1.68 4.07 19.24
CA ALA A 56 1.13 5.15 18.46
C ALA A 56 -0.37 4.86 18.41
N GLN A 57 -1.10 5.46 19.34
CA GLN A 57 -2.55 5.45 19.29
C GLN A 57 -2.88 6.19 18.00
N ALA A 58 -3.36 5.45 17.00
CA ALA A 58 -3.96 6.04 15.81
C ALA A 58 -5.17 6.85 16.31
N ALA A 59 -4.93 8.12 16.64
CA ALA A 59 -5.98 9.03 17.03
C ALA A 59 -6.89 9.19 15.81
N THR A 60 -8.11 8.69 15.91
CA THR A 60 -9.16 8.96 14.93
C THR A 60 -9.38 10.47 14.90
N LEU A 61 -9.36 11.07 13.71
CA LEU A 61 -9.57 12.51 13.54
C LEU A 61 -10.86 12.96 14.25
N THR A 62 -10.79 14.04 15.02
CA THR A 62 -11.98 14.67 15.59
C THR A 62 -12.80 15.32 14.49
N LYS A 63 -14.09 15.55 14.76
CA LYS A 63 -14.98 16.29 13.83
C LYS A 63 -14.47 17.71 13.54
N ALA A 64 -13.77 18.33 14.49
CA ALA A 64 -13.19 19.66 14.32
C ALA A 64 -11.99 19.61 13.36
N GLU A 65 -11.07 18.67 13.56
CA GLU A 65 -9.92 18.44 12.67
C GLU A 65 -10.38 18.06 11.27
N TYR A 66 -11.37 17.16 11.13
CA TYR A 66 -11.94 16.81 9.83
C TYR A 66 -12.46 18.03 9.05
N LYS A 67 -13.20 18.93 9.72
CA LYS A 67 -13.68 20.17 9.08
C LYS A 67 -12.53 21.11 8.71
N SER A 68 -11.54 21.25 9.60
CA SER A 68 -10.38 22.10 9.37
C SER A 68 -9.57 21.62 8.16
N GLU A 69 -9.27 20.32 8.11
CA GLU A 69 -8.54 19.69 7.01
C GLU A 69 -9.31 19.79 5.69
N LYS A 70 -10.64 19.62 5.71
CA LYS A 70 -11.47 19.84 4.51
C LYS A 70 -11.36 21.26 3.98
N THR A 71 -11.35 22.26 4.86
CA THR A 71 -11.13 23.66 4.48
C THR A 71 -9.73 23.86 3.91
N ARG A 72 -8.70 23.27 4.53
CA ARG A 72 -7.31 23.32 4.05
C ARG A 72 -7.18 22.73 2.65
N ILE A 73 -7.72 21.53 2.40
CA ILE A 73 -7.71 20.88 1.09
C ILE A 73 -8.39 21.75 0.02
N SER A 74 -9.51 22.39 0.34
CA SER A 74 -10.18 23.32 -0.59
C SER A 74 -9.35 24.57 -0.88
N ALA A 75 -8.63 25.09 0.13
CA ALA A 75 -7.73 26.22 -0.05
C ALA A 75 -6.52 25.84 -0.92
N ASP A 76 -5.92 24.67 -0.67
CA ASP A 76 -4.81 24.13 -1.45
C ASP A 76 -5.22 23.93 -2.92
N TYR A 77 -6.40 23.36 -3.19
CA TYR A 77 -6.93 23.24 -4.55
C TYR A 77 -7.10 24.59 -5.25
N LYS A 78 -7.64 25.60 -4.54
CA LYS A 78 -7.77 26.96 -5.09
C LYS A 78 -6.41 27.57 -5.41
N ALA A 79 -5.42 27.39 -4.54
CA ALA A 79 -4.06 27.86 -4.75
C ALA A 79 -3.40 27.16 -5.95
N ASP A 80 -3.46 25.83 -6.01
CA ASP A 80 -2.93 25.02 -7.10
C ASP A 80 -3.57 25.41 -8.44
N LYS A 81 -4.90 25.54 -8.48
CA LYS A 81 -5.63 25.97 -9.68
C LYS A 81 -5.26 27.39 -10.11
N THR A 82 -5.00 28.29 -9.17
CA THR A 82 -4.55 29.65 -9.47
C THR A 82 -3.13 29.63 -10.05
N ALA A 83 -2.24 28.80 -9.50
CA ALA A 83 -0.90 28.61 -10.04
C ALA A 83 -0.91 28.10 -11.49
N CYS A 84 -1.92 27.28 -11.85
CA CYS A 84 -2.10 26.83 -13.23
C CYS A 84 -2.37 27.95 -14.24
N ALA A 85 -2.72 29.17 -13.81
CA ALA A 85 -2.92 30.31 -14.71
C ALA A 85 -1.65 30.74 -15.46
N SER A 86 -0.47 30.36 -14.96
CA SER A 86 0.82 30.59 -15.63
C SER A 86 1.04 29.73 -16.88
N PHE A 87 0.22 28.70 -17.09
CA PHE A 87 0.28 27.82 -18.26
C PHE A 87 -0.81 28.17 -19.29
N SER A 88 -0.66 27.66 -20.50
CA SER A 88 -1.61 27.81 -21.60
C SER A 88 -1.81 26.50 -22.38
N GLY A 89 -2.94 26.37 -23.07
CA GLY A 89 -3.27 25.16 -23.84
C GLY A 89 -3.30 23.90 -22.97
N ASN A 90 -2.92 22.76 -23.56
CA ASN A 90 -2.98 21.47 -22.88
C ASN A 90 -2.18 21.41 -21.57
N ALA A 91 -1.05 22.12 -21.48
CA ALA A 91 -0.27 22.21 -20.25
C ALA A 91 -1.10 22.80 -19.08
N LYS A 92 -1.98 23.75 -19.37
CA LYS A 92 -2.92 24.30 -18.38
C LYS A 92 -3.97 23.28 -17.98
N ASP A 93 -4.51 22.54 -18.94
CA ASP A 93 -5.55 21.55 -18.69
C ASP A 93 -5.01 20.39 -17.85
N ILE A 94 -3.81 19.89 -18.16
CA ILE A 94 -3.06 18.92 -17.34
C ILE A 94 -2.90 19.45 -15.92
N CYS A 95 -2.37 20.67 -15.73
CA CYS A 95 -2.18 21.26 -14.40
C CYS A 95 -3.49 21.31 -13.61
N VAL A 96 -4.58 21.73 -14.25
CA VAL A 96 -5.90 21.81 -13.61
C VAL A 96 -6.44 20.42 -13.25
N GLN A 97 -6.23 19.39 -14.08
CA GLN A 97 -6.62 18.02 -13.73
C GLN A 97 -5.76 17.43 -12.61
N GLU A 98 -4.46 17.72 -12.58
CA GLU A 98 -3.58 17.32 -11.48
C GLU A 98 -4.03 17.95 -10.15
N ALA A 99 -4.36 19.25 -10.15
CA ALA A 99 -4.92 19.94 -8.97
C ALA A 99 -6.26 19.34 -8.51
N LYS A 100 -7.19 19.08 -9.45
CA LYS A 100 -8.47 18.42 -9.14
C LYS A 100 -8.27 17.00 -8.62
N GLY A 101 -7.31 16.27 -9.17
CA GLY A 101 -6.97 14.92 -8.76
C GLY A 101 -6.44 14.89 -7.32
N LYS A 102 -5.50 15.79 -7.01
CA LYS A 102 -4.96 15.99 -5.67
C LYS A 102 -6.07 16.32 -4.66
N GLU A 103 -7.00 17.22 -5.00
CA GLU A 103 -8.16 17.54 -4.15
C GLU A 103 -9.01 16.30 -3.86
N LYS A 104 -9.40 15.55 -4.91
CA LYS A 104 -10.26 14.36 -4.78
C LYS A 104 -9.61 13.27 -3.93
N VAL A 105 -8.32 13.00 -4.16
CA VAL A 105 -7.57 12.00 -3.39
C VAL A 105 -7.45 12.44 -1.93
N ALA A 106 -7.07 13.69 -1.66
CA ALA A 106 -6.96 14.20 -0.30
C ALA A 106 -8.30 14.16 0.46
N LEU A 107 -9.43 14.47 -0.20
CA LEU A 107 -10.75 14.36 0.41
C LEU A 107 -11.13 12.90 0.73
N ALA A 108 -10.78 11.95 -0.15
CA ALA A 108 -11.02 10.54 0.11
C ALA A 108 -10.14 10.00 1.25
N GLU A 109 -8.87 10.41 1.30
CA GLU A 109 -7.93 10.05 2.36
C GLU A 109 -8.37 10.64 3.70
N LEU A 110 -8.84 11.88 3.70
CA LEU A 110 -9.41 12.53 4.88
C LEU A 110 -10.65 11.79 5.39
N GLU A 111 -11.56 11.39 4.51
CA GLU A 111 -12.72 10.59 4.89
C GLU A 111 -12.31 9.25 5.48
N TYR A 112 -11.37 8.55 4.85
CA TYR A 112 -10.86 7.29 5.38
C TYR A 112 -10.19 7.46 6.74
N GLY A 113 -9.39 8.51 6.93
CA GLY A 113 -8.77 8.83 8.22
C GLY A 113 -9.77 9.17 9.32
N TYR A 114 -10.92 9.74 8.96
CA TYR A 114 -12.00 10.06 9.89
C TYR A 114 -12.87 8.85 10.25
N THR A 115 -13.18 7.99 9.28
CA THR A 115 -14.10 6.86 9.51
C THR A 115 -13.40 5.56 9.88
N GLY A 116 -12.15 5.37 9.43
CA GLY A 116 -11.42 4.10 9.51
C GLY A 116 -12.05 2.95 8.70
N LYS A 117 -13.08 3.22 7.89
CA LYS A 117 -13.85 2.16 7.21
C LYS A 117 -13.11 1.65 5.98
N ALA A 118 -13.02 0.32 5.83
CA ALA A 118 -12.44 -0.33 4.65
C ALA A 118 -13.12 0.09 3.32
N ALA A 119 -14.41 0.42 3.36
CA ALA A 119 -15.13 0.95 2.20
C ALA A 119 -14.57 2.32 1.76
N ASP A 120 -14.18 3.18 2.70
CA ASP A 120 -13.61 4.50 2.41
C ASP A 120 -12.15 4.37 1.93
N GLN A 121 -11.39 3.39 2.44
CA GLN A 121 -10.09 3.03 1.86
C GLN A 121 -10.22 2.64 0.38
N THR A 122 -11.27 1.91 0.01
CA THR A 122 -11.53 1.54 -1.39
C THR A 122 -11.79 2.80 -2.24
N LYS A 123 -12.50 3.79 -1.69
CA LYS A 123 -12.74 5.08 -2.37
C LYS A 123 -11.46 5.87 -2.60
N VAL A 124 -10.46 5.78 -1.70
CA VAL A 124 -9.13 6.37 -1.92
C VAL A 124 -8.50 5.80 -3.19
N LEU A 125 -8.45 4.48 -3.31
CA LEU A 125 -7.87 3.80 -4.47
C LEU A 125 -8.65 4.14 -5.76
N GLU A 126 -9.98 4.21 -5.70
CA GLU A 126 -10.78 4.64 -6.83
C GLU A 126 -10.52 6.09 -7.23
N ALA A 127 -10.38 7.00 -6.26
CA ALA A 127 -10.08 8.40 -6.51
C ALA A 127 -8.70 8.55 -7.17
N GLN A 128 -7.71 7.80 -6.70
CA GLN A 128 -6.36 7.76 -7.30
C GLN A 128 -6.41 7.27 -8.75
N ALA A 129 -7.09 6.14 -9.02
CA ALA A 129 -7.22 5.58 -10.37
C ALA A 129 -7.89 6.55 -11.35
N LYS A 130 -9.04 7.11 -10.97
CA LYS A 130 -9.82 8.05 -11.80
C LYS A 130 -9.04 9.35 -12.05
N SER A 131 -8.30 9.83 -11.05
CA SER A 131 -7.49 11.04 -11.17
C SER A 131 -6.28 10.82 -12.08
N ALA A 132 -5.59 9.68 -11.95
CA ALA A 132 -4.50 9.31 -12.84
C ALA A 132 -4.97 9.18 -14.30
N TYR A 133 -6.14 8.57 -14.52
CA TYR A 133 -6.75 8.49 -15.86
C TYR A 133 -7.09 9.87 -16.43
N ALA A 134 -7.69 10.75 -15.63
CA ALA A 134 -8.03 12.10 -16.08
C ALA A 134 -6.78 12.87 -16.54
N VAL A 135 -5.70 12.82 -15.76
CA VAL A 135 -4.42 13.45 -16.13
C VAL A 135 -3.80 12.79 -17.36
N ALA A 136 -3.82 11.46 -17.44
CA ALA A 136 -3.31 10.73 -18.61
C ALA A 136 -4.08 11.08 -19.88
N LYS A 137 -5.40 11.28 -19.79
CA LYS A 137 -6.23 11.68 -20.92
C LYS A 137 -5.81 13.04 -21.49
N GLU A 138 -5.62 14.06 -20.64
CA GLU A 138 -5.13 15.36 -21.10
C GLU A 138 -3.72 15.22 -21.71
N LYS A 139 -2.84 14.39 -21.12
CA LYS A 139 -1.50 14.11 -21.69
C LYS A 139 -1.60 13.46 -23.08
N CYS A 140 -2.59 12.60 -23.32
CA CYS A 140 -2.85 12.03 -24.64
C CYS A 140 -3.39 13.04 -25.64
N ASP A 141 -3.97 14.16 -25.19
CA ASP A 141 -4.58 15.15 -26.08
C ASP A 141 -3.56 15.95 -26.89
N ASP A 142 -2.28 15.94 -26.50
CA ASP A 142 -1.15 16.48 -27.31
C ASP A 142 -0.82 15.62 -28.54
N LEU A 143 -1.31 14.38 -28.60
CA LEU A 143 -1.08 13.48 -29.71
C LEU A 143 -2.17 13.65 -30.79
N ALA A 144 -1.92 13.10 -31.98
CA ALA A 144 -2.90 13.07 -33.06
C ALA A 144 -2.94 11.70 -33.74
N GLY A 145 -4.07 11.38 -34.39
CA GLY A 145 -4.27 10.13 -35.12
C GLY A 145 -4.15 8.88 -34.24
N ASN A 146 -3.67 7.78 -34.83
CA ASN A 146 -3.54 6.50 -34.14
C ASN A 146 -2.74 6.56 -32.80
N PRO A 147 -1.62 7.31 -32.67
CA PRO A 147 -0.95 7.49 -31.38
C PRO A 147 -1.87 8.00 -30.26
N LYS A 148 -2.76 8.96 -30.54
CA LYS A 148 -3.74 9.46 -29.56
C LYS A 148 -4.71 8.37 -29.13
N ASP A 149 -5.25 7.63 -30.09
CA ASP A 149 -6.21 6.56 -29.83
C ASP A 149 -5.60 5.44 -28.98
N VAL A 150 -4.35 5.06 -29.29
CA VAL A 150 -3.59 4.07 -28.51
C VAL A 150 -3.36 4.59 -27.09
N CYS A 151 -2.86 5.82 -26.94
CA CYS A 151 -2.62 6.44 -25.63
C CYS A 151 -3.90 6.45 -24.77
N ALA A 152 -5.03 6.89 -25.33
CA ALA A 152 -6.29 6.94 -24.60
C ALA A 152 -6.80 5.54 -24.19
N LYS A 153 -6.61 4.52 -25.04
CA LYS A 153 -6.97 3.14 -24.73
C LYS A 153 -6.07 2.55 -23.64
N GLU A 154 -4.78 2.81 -23.68
CA GLU A 154 -3.83 2.39 -22.64
C GLU A 154 -4.15 3.05 -21.29
N ALA A 155 -4.38 4.36 -21.28
CA ALA A 155 -4.79 5.09 -20.08
C ALA A 155 -6.07 4.51 -19.47
N LYS A 156 -7.07 4.20 -20.30
CA LYS A 156 -8.32 3.57 -19.85
C LYS A 156 -8.10 2.14 -19.36
N ALA A 157 -7.24 1.36 -20.00
CA ALA A 157 -6.91 0.01 -19.56
C ALA A 157 -6.25 0.02 -18.17
N LEU A 158 -5.36 0.98 -17.91
CA LEU A 158 -4.76 1.19 -16.60
C LEU A 158 -5.80 1.59 -15.54
N GLU A 159 -6.74 2.48 -15.88
CA GLU A 159 -7.85 2.84 -14.98
C GLU A 159 -8.69 1.61 -14.61
N VAL A 160 -9.13 0.85 -15.61
CA VAL A 160 -9.96 -0.35 -15.43
C VAL A 160 -9.23 -1.37 -14.56
N LYS A 161 -7.93 -1.58 -14.81
CA LYS A 161 -7.10 -2.47 -14.00
C LYS A 161 -7.04 -2.01 -12.54
N ALA A 162 -6.73 -0.73 -12.31
CA ALA A 162 -6.63 -0.19 -10.95
C ALA A 162 -7.95 -0.26 -10.18
N LEU A 163 -9.08 0.01 -10.85
CA LEU A 163 -10.42 -0.13 -10.26
C LEU A 163 -10.77 -1.59 -9.95
N ALA A 164 -10.36 -2.53 -10.81
CA ALA A 164 -10.54 -3.95 -10.57
C ALA A 164 -9.70 -4.43 -9.37
N ASP A 165 -8.44 -4.00 -9.26
CA ASP A 165 -7.55 -4.32 -8.15
C ASP A 165 -8.10 -3.77 -6.82
N ALA A 166 -8.60 -2.52 -6.80
CA ALA A 166 -9.26 -1.93 -5.64
C ALA A 166 -10.49 -2.75 -5.19
N LYS A 167 -11.33 -3.17 -6.15
CA LYS A 167 -12.52 -4.00 -5.87
C LYS A 167 -12.15 -5.40 -5.37
N LEU A 168 -11.08 -6.00 -5.90
CA LEU A 168 -10.58 -7.28 -5.44
C LEU A 168 -10.05 -7.18 -4.01
N GLY A 169 -9.28 -6.13 -3.71
CA GLY A 169 -8.81 -5.84 -2.35
C GLY A 169 -9.95 -5.74 -1.34
N LYS A 170 -11.03 -5.01 -1.69
CA LYS A 170 -12.25 -4.93 -0.88
C LYS A 170 -12.85 -6.32 -0.60
N LYS A 171 -13.05 -7.13 -1.64
CA LYS A 171 -13.63 -8.47 -1.50
C LYS A 171 -12.77 -9.40 -0.64
N ILE A 172 -11.43 -9.33 -0.79
CA ILE A 172 -10.50 -10.11 0.04
C ILE A 172 -10.59 -9.66 1.51
N GLY A 173 -10.66 -8.35 1.75
CA GLY A 173 -10.85 -7.80 3.09
C GLY A 173 -12.15 -8.28 3.75
N GLU A 174 -13.26 -8.23 3.02
CA GLU A 174 -14.57 -8.74 3.46
C GLU A 174 -14.50 -10.25 3.76
N ALA A 175 -13.98 -11.06 2.85
CA ALA A 175 -13.84 -12.50 3.05
C ALA A 175 -12.96 -12.86 4.26
N LYS A 176 -11.88 -12.10 4.52
CA LYS A 176 -11.03 -12.28 5.70
C LYS A 176 -11.77 -11.93 6.99
N LYS A 177 -12.59 -10.88 6.99
CA LYS A 177 -13.40 -10.49 8.14
C LYS A 177 -14.44 -11.57 8.45
N ASP A 178 -15.16 -12.05 7.43
CA ASP A 178 -16.18 -13.09 7.59
C ASP A 178 -15.54 -14.39 8.11
N ALA A 179 -14.41 -14.82 7.54
CA ALA A 179 -13.68 -15.99 8.03
C ALA A 179 -13.19 -15.83 9.48
N ALA A 180 -12.79 -14.63 9.90
CA ALA A 180 -12.41 -14.36 11.29
C ALA A 180 -13.61 -14.43 12.24
N LEU A 181 -14.78 -13.94 11.83
CA LEU A 181 -16.04 -14.05 12.58
C LEU A 181 -16.47 -15.50 12.71
N ASP A 182 -16.50 -16.27 11.61
CA ASP A 182 -16.86 -17.69 11.63
C ASP A 182 -15.96 -18.50 12.56
N LYS A 183 -14.65 -18.24 12.53
CA LYS A 183 -13.69 -18.87 13.46
C LYS A 183 -13.96 -18.48 14.91
N SER A 184 -14.24 -17.21 15.18
CA SER A 184 -14.58 -16.73 16.53
C SER A 184 -15.85 -17.40 17.03
N ASP A 185 -16.87 -17.54 16.18
CA ASP A 185 -18.16 -18.14 16.51
C ASP A 185 -18.05 -19.64 16.76
N ALA A 186 -17.27 -20.35 15.95
CA ALA A 186 -16.96 -21.76 16.18
C ALA A 186 -16.21 -21.96 17.52
N ASN A 187 -15.20 -21.13 17.80
CA ASN A 187 -14.45 -21.19 19.05
C ASN A 187 -15.32 -20.85 20.27
N TYR A 188 -16.23 -19.88 20.15
CA TYR A 188 -17.21 -19.56 21.18
C TYR A 188 -18.11 -20.76 21.47
N LYS A 189 -18.65 -21.42 20.44
CA LYS A 189 -19.45 -22.64 20.61
C LYS A 189 -18.68 -23.71 21.39
N VAL A 190 -17.43 -23.99 21.00
CA VAL A 190 -16.58 -24.95 21.72
C VAL A 190 -16.32 -24.52 23.18
N ALA A 191 -16.13 -23.22 23.43
CA ALA A 191 -15.94 -22.71 24.79
C ALA A 191 -17.20 -22.90 25.66
N ILE A 192 -18.38 -22.69 25.08
CA ILE A 192 -19.66 -22.93 25.77
C ILE A 192 -19.83 -24.42 26.09
N GLU A 193 -19.61 -25.32 25.13
CA GLU A 193 -19.68 -26.78 25.36
C GLU A 193 -18.71 -27.23 26.48
N LYS A 194 -17.52 -26.61 26.57
CA LYS A 194 -16.59 -26.88 27.68
C LYS A 194 -17.14 -26.42 29.04
N CYS A 195 -17.89 -25.32 29.09
CA CYS A 195 -18.54 -24.84 30.31
C CYS A 195 -19.69 -25.75 30.76
N ASP A 196 -20.29 -26.53 29.85
CA ASP A 196 -21.41 -27.41 30.18
C ASP A 196 -21.04 -28.58 31.11
N ALA A 197 -19.75 -28.90 31.21
CA ALA A 197 -19.23 -29.85 32.20
C ALA A 197 -19.28 -29.32 33.66
N LEU A 198 -19.55 -28.03 33.87
CA LEU A 198 -19.63 -27.38 35.18
C LEU A 198 -21.09 -27.22 35.63
N ALA A 199 -21.28 -26.91 36.91
CA ALA A 199 -22.61 -26.62 37.48
C ALA A 199 -22.58 -25.38 38.39
N GLY A 200 -23.77 -24.79 38.61
CA GLY A 200 -23.96 -23.64 39.48
C GLY A 200 -23.13 -22.42 39.07
N GLU A 201 -22.59 -21.72 40.07
CA GLU A 201 -21.78 -20.50 39.87
C GLU A 201 -20.57 -20.71 38.97
N ALA A 202 -19.92 -21.88 39.05
CA ALA A 202 -18.76 -22.18 38.21
C ALA A 202 -19.12 -22.18 36.71
N LYS A 203 -20.29 -22.72 36.35
CA LYS A 203 -20.79 -22.69 34.96
C LYS A 203 -21.12 -21.28 34.52
N ASN A 204 -21.83 -20.52 35.35
CA ASN A 204 -22.22 -19.14 35.05
C ASN A 204 -20.98 -18.27 34.81
N SER A 205 -19.97 -18.39 35.67
CA SER A 205 -18.69 -17.68 35.52
C SER A 205 -17.96 -18.10 34.25
N CYS A 206 -17.93 -19.39 33.92
CA CYS A 206 -17.28 -19.88 32.70
C CYS A 206 -17.93 -19.29 31.43
N VAL A 207 -19.27 -19.31 31.36
CA VAL A 207 -20.03 -18.74 30.23
C VAL A 207 -19.79 -17.23 30.12
N ALA A 208 -19.79 -16.50 31.24
CA ALA A 208 -19.52 -15.07 31.24
C ALA A 208 -18.11 -14.74 30.71
N VAL A 209 -17.10 -15.53 31.09
CA VAL A 209 -15.74 -15.37 30.56
C VAL A 209 -15.68 -15.68 29.06
N ALA A 210 -16.33 -16.76 28.59
CA ALA A 210 -16.37 -17.09 27.17
C ALA A 210 -17.05 -15.97 26.36
N ARG A 211 -18.17 -15.44 26.85
CA ARG A 211 -18.86 -14.29 26.27
C ARG A 211 -17.96 -13.06 26.15
N ALA A 212 -17.27 -12.70 27.24
CA ALA A 212 -16.32 -11.60 27.25
C ALA A 212 -15.13 -11.83 26.29
N GLN A 213 -14.58 -13.05 26.25
CA GLN A 213 -13.45 -13.42 25.41
C GLN A 213 -13.76 -13.32 23.91
N PHE A 214 -14.98 -13.69 23.51
CA PHE A 214 -15.39 -13.73 22.09
C PHE A 214 -16.27 -12.54 21.68
N GLY A 215 -16.44 -11.54 22.56
CA GLY A 215 -17.26 -10.36 22.29
C GLY A 215 -18.74 -10.69 22.04
N LYS A 216 -19.25 -11.75 22.66
CA LYS A 216 -20.65 -12.18 22.58
C LYS A 216 -21.37 -11.65 23.82
N SER A 217 -22.20 -10.63 23.65
CA SER A 217 -23.12 -10.14 24.70
C SER A 217 -24.33 -11.06 24.83
#